data_AF-A0A966LZV8-F1
#
_entry.id   AF-A0A966LZV8-F1
#
_cell.length_a   1.000
_cell.length_b   1.000
_cell.length_c   1.000
_cell.angle_alpha   90.00
_cell.angle_beta   90.00
_cell.angle_gamma   90.00
#
_symmetry.space_group_name_H-M   'P 1'
#
loop_
_entity.id
_entity.type
_entity.pdbx_description
1 polymer ?
#
loop_
_entity_poly.entity_id
_entity_poly.type
_entity_poly.pdbx_seq_one_letter_code
_entity_poly.pdbx_strand_id
1 'polypeptide(L)'
;ALEFKLRGGVGCISVTANVAPKLCSEMQTLLDYKSDKLIFQRAKEINKLLKPLHDLMFIETNPAPVKYAVSLLKLCSKDLRLPMVTITKKNQIRIKNLLKKLSLI
;
A
#
# COMPACT_ATOMS: atom_id res chain seq x y z
N ALA A 1 -1.55 -8.93 5.43
CA ALA A 1 -0.34 -8.57 6.21
C ALA A 1 -0.60 -8.63 7.71
N LEU A 2 -1.53 -7.84 8.26
CA LEU A 2 -1.82 -7.82 9.70
C LEU A 2 -2.18 -9.20 10.28
N GLU A 3 -3.22 -9.86 9.74
CA GLU A 3 -3.66 -11.19 10.20
C GLU A 3 -2.58 -12.26 10.11
N PHE A 4 -1.79 -12.23 9.03
CA PHE A 4 -0.68 -13.17 8.84
C PHE A 4 0.37 -13.04 9.95
N LYS A 5 0.77 -11.82 10.29
CA LYS A 5 1.72 -11.56 11.38
C LYS A 5 1.13 -11.90 12.77
N LEU A 6 -0.17 -11.69 12.97
CA LEU A 6 -0.84 -12.11 14.21
C LEU A 6 -0.77 -13.61 14.44
N ARG A 7 -0.83 -14.41 13.37
CA ARG A 7 -0.77 -15.88 13.38
C ARG A 7 0.65 -16.46 13.35
N GLY A 8 1.68 -15.64 13.58
CA GLY A 8 3.08 -16.09 13.67
C GLY A 8 3.93 -15.80 12.43
N GLY A 9 3.38 -15.14 11.41
CA GLY A 9 4.17 -14.63 10.29
C GLY A 9 5.16 -13.55 10.73
N VAL A 10 6.31 -13.46 10.06
CA VAL A 10 7.40 -12.54 10.46
C VAL A 10 7.51 -11.28 9.60
N GLY A 11 6.61 -11.08 8.64
CA GLY A 11 6.66 -9.91 7.77
C GLY A 11 5.74 -10.00 6.56
N CYS A 12 6.06 -9.20 5.54
CA CYS A 12 5.31 -9.13 4.29
C CYS A 12 6.22 -8.64 3.14
N ILE A 13 6.28 -9.39 2.03
CA ILE A 13 6.85 -8.89 0.78
C ILE A 13 5.78 -8.03 0.12
N SER A 14 5.99 -6.70 0.12
CA SER A 14 4.90 -5.73 -0.05
C SER A 14 4.99 -4.94 -1.35
N VAL A 15 3.90 -4.98 -2.13
CA VAL A 15 3.68 -4.06 -3.27
C VAL A 15 3.43 -2.63 -2.77
N THR A 16 2.53 -2.48 -1.77
CA THR A 16 2.12 -1.18 -1.23
C THR A 16 3.25 -0.42 -0.55
N ALA A 17 4.28 -1.12 -0.07
CA ALA A 17 5.46 -0.48 0.53
C ALA A 17 6.24 0.39 -0.47
N ASN A 18 6.10 0.18 -1.79
CA ASN A 18 6.68 1.08 -2.79
C ASN A 18 6.01 2.47 -2.81
N VAL A 19 4.77 2.57 -2.30
CA VAL A 19 3.96 3.80 -2.33
C VAL A 19 3.88 4.45 -0.95
N ALA A 20 3.69 3.63 0.10
CA ALA A 20 3.56 4.09 1.48
C ALA A 20 4.52 3.33 2.41
N PRO A 21 5.86 3.45 2.21
CA PRO A 21 6.86 2.68 2.95
C PRO A 21 6.78 2.93 4.45
N LYS A 22 6.62 4.20 4.87
CA LYS A 22 6.56 4.59 6.29
C LYS A 22 5.40 3.89 7.01
N LEU A 23 4.19 3.99 6.47
CA LEU A 23 3.00 3.36 7.07
C LEU A 23 3.11 1.84 7.09
N CYS A 24 3.63 1.23 6.03
CA CYS A 24 3.81 -0.23 5.97
C CYS A 24 4.81 -0.71 7.04
N SER A 25 5.95 -0.03 7.16
CA SER A 25 6.98 -0.34 8.16
C SER A 25 6.46 -0.13 9.58
N GLU A 26 5.85 1.03 9.86
CA GLU A 26 5.27 1.36 11.16
C GLU A 26 4.25 0.30 11.60
N MET A 27 3.33 -0.10 10.72
CA MET A 27 2.37 -1.17 11.03
C MET A 27 3.06 -2.48 11.40
N GLN A 28 4.11 -2.88 10.66
CA GLN A 28 4.84 -4.12 10.95
C GLN A 28 5.55 -4.05 12.29
N THR A 29 6.23 -2.94 12.59
CA THR A 29 6.93 -2.73 13.86
C THR A 29 5.98 -2.72 15.05
N LEU A 30 4.82 -2.04 14.94
CA LEU A 30 3.84 -2.00 16.02
C LEU A 30 3.24 -3.38 16.33
N LEU A 31 3.14 -4.25 15.31
CA LEU A 31 2.66 -5.62 15.51
C LEU A 31 3.63 -6.52 16.29
N ASP A 32 4.91 -6.15 16.42
CA ASP A 32 5.86 -6.86 17.28
C ASP A 32 5.54 -6.67 18.76
N TYR A 33 4.83 -5.59 19.11
CA TYR A 33 4.41 -5.25 20.48
C TYR A 33 2.90 -5.47 20.70
N LYS A 34 2.31 -6.46 20.00
CA LYS A 34 0.86 -6.73 20.01
C LYS A 34 0.24 -7.02 21.39
N SER A 35 1.05 -7.29 22.42
CA SER A 35 0.59 -7.45 23.81
C SER A 35 0.14 -6.13 24.45
N ASP A 36 0.68 -4.99 24.00
CA ASP A 36 0.22 -3.68 24.42
C ASP A 36 -1.03 -3.28 23.61
N LYS A 37 -2.14 -3.05 24.32
CA LYS A 37 -3.44 -2.75 23.71
C LYS A 37 -3.44 -1.44 22.92
N LEU A 38 -2.74 -0.40 23.40
CA LEU A 38 -2.69 0.89 22.74
C LEU A 38 -1.87 0.82 21.46
N ILE A 39 -0.72 0.15 21.53
CA ILE A 39 0.16 -0.07 20.37
C ILE A 39 -0.54 -0.94 19.32
N PHE A 40 -1.22 -2.00 19.74
CA PHE A 40 -1.99 -2.85 18.84
C PHE A 40 -3.15 -2.11 18.16
N GLN A 41 -3.85 -1.24 18.91
CA GLN A 41 -4.89 -0.40 18.34
C GLN A 41 -4.33 0.52 17.26
N ARG A 42 -3.16 1.13 17.50
CA ARG A 42 -2.47 1.94 16.50
C ARG A 42 -2.13 1.15 15.23
N ALA A 43 -1.66 -0.09 15.36
CA ALA A 43 -1.40 -0.96 14.21
C ALA A 43 -2.67 -1.24 13.38
N LYS A 44 -3.82 -1.45 14.05
CA LYS A 44 -5.13 -1.62 13.38
C LYS A 44 -5.58 -0.38 12.64
N GLU A 45 -5.35 0.81 13.21
CA GLU A 45 -5.66 2.09 12.56
C GLU A 45 -4.86 2.26 11.27
N ILE A 46 -3.56 1.98 11.30
CA ILE A 46 -2.72 2.06 10.10
C ILE A 46 -3.18 1.02 9.07
N ASN A 47 -3.49 -0.20 9.48
CA ASN A 47 -4.05 -1.20 8.57
C ASN A 47 -5.37 -0.73 7.92
N LYS A 48 -6.24 -0.04 8.67
CA LYS A 48 -7.48 0.55 8.16
C LYS A 48 -7.20 1.68 7.15
N LEU A 49 -6.19 2.51 7.39
CA LEU A 49 -5.73 3.55 6.45
C LEU A 49 -5.14 2.95 5.18
N LEU A 50 -4.36 1.87 5.30
CA LEU A 50 -3.70 1.19 4.19
C LEU A 50 -4.64 0.28 3.39
N LYS A 51 -5.73 -0.22 3.97
CA LYS A 51 -6.64 -1.17 3.31
C LYS A 51 -7.15 -0.68 1.94
N PRO A 52 -7.68 0.54 1.79
CA PRO A 52 -8.09 1.04 0.47
C PRO A 52 -6.92 1.11 -0.51
N LEU A 53 -5.70 1.37 -0.03
CA LEU A 53 -4.51 1.44 -0.87
C LEU A 53 -4.11 0.04 -1.34
N HIS A 54 -4.16 -0.97 -0.46
CA HIS A 54 -3.97 -2.38 -0.83
C HIS A 54 -4.96 -2.79 -1.92
N ASP A 55 -6.25 -2.49 -1.74
CA ASP A 55 -7.29 -2.86 -2.71
C ASP A 55 -7.03 -2.18 -4.07
N LEU A 56 -6.59 -0.91 -4.09
CA LEU A 56 -6.24 -0.22 -5.34
C LEU A 56 -4.94 -0.70 -6.01
N MET A 57 -3.97 -1.23 -5.25
CA MET A 57 -2.74 -1.79 -5.86
C MET A 57 -3.01 -3.05 -6.69
N PHE A 58 -4.16 -3.69 -6.50
CA PHE A 58 -4.59 -4.90 -7.20
C PHE A 58 -5.91 -4.72 -7.96
N ILE A 59 -6.36 -3.48 -8.20
CA ILE A 59 -7.58 -3.19 -8.98
C ILE A 59 -7.46 -3.62 -10.45
N GLU A 60 -6.23 -3.67 -10.95
CA GLU A 60 -5.83 -4.23 -12.24
C GLU A 60 -4.49 -4.99 -12.02
N THR A 61 -3.98 -5.67 -13.04
CA THR A 61 -2.79 -6.53 -12.92
C THR A 61 -1.56 -5.77 -12.42
N ASN A 62 -1.05 -6.16 -11.25
CA ASN A 62 0.23 -5.70 -10.71
C ASN A 62 1.39 -6.11 -11.65
N PRO A 63 2.39 -5.25 -11.93
CA PRO A 63 2.67 -3.91 -11.37
C PRO A 63 1.99 -2.67 -11.97
N ALA A 64 0.98 -2.77 -12.83
CA ALA A 64 0.45 -1.58 -13.51
C ALA A 64 -0.10 -0.49 -12.55
N PRO A 65 -0.91 -0.82 -11.50
CA PRO A 65 -1.39 0.18 -10.55
C PRO A 65 -0.28 0.82 -9.72
N VAL A 66 0.68 0.02 -9.22
CA VAL A 66 1.77 0.51 -8.38
C VAL A 66 2.74 1.38 -9.16
N LYS A 67 3.06 1.03 -10.41
CA LYS A 67 3.88 1.87 -11.31
C LYS A 67 3.26 3.24 -11.53
N TYR A 68 1.94 3.28 -11.73
CA TYR A 68 1.22 4.55 -11.85
C TYR A 68 1.29 5.36 -10.55
N ALA A 69 1.01 4.74 -9.39
CA ALA A 69 1.08 5.41 -8.09
C ALA A 69 2.46 6.00 -7.78
N VAL A 70 3.53 5.23 -7.99
CA VAL A 70 4.91 5.66 -7.77
C VAL A 70 5.34 6.74 -8.76
N SER A 71 4.77 6.76 -9.98
CA SER A 71 5.00 7.87 -10.91
C SER A 71 4.39 9.19 -10.46
N LEU A 72 3.26 9.17 -9.74
CA LEU A 72 2.67 10.37 -9.14
C LEU A 72 3.52 10.92 -7.99
N LEU A 73 4.26 10.05 -7.30
CA LEU A 73 5.28 10.40 -6.31
C LEU A 73 6.58 10.94 -6.94
N LYS A 74 6.67 10.99 -8.27
CA LYS A 74 7.86 11.42 -9.04
C LYS A 74 9.10 10.55 -8.79
N LEU A 75 8.91 9.29 -8.41
CA LEU A 75 10.02 8.36 -8.12
C LEU A 75 10.41 7.48 -9.31
N CYS A 76 9.51 7.26 -10.28
CA CYS A 76 9.82 6.55 -11.52
C CYS A 76 8.86 6.91 -12.66
N SER A 77 9.14 6.49 -13.89
CA SER A 77 8.16 6.58 -14.98
C SER A 77 7.01 5.57 -14.80
N LYS A 78 5.85 5.87 -15.38
CA LYS A 78 4.67 4.98 -15.41
C LYS A 78 4.73 3.90 -16.50
N ASP A 79 5.85 3.83 -17.23
CA ASP A 79 5.97 2.95 -18.39
C ASP A 79 6.07 1.49 -17.96
N LEU A 80 5.46 0.64 -18.77
CA LEU A 80 5.40 -0.81 -18.60
C LEU A 80 5.87 -1.45 -19.90
N ARG A 81 6.51 -2.62 -19.79
CA ARG A 81 6.85 -3.43 -20.97
C ARG A 81 5.66 -4.31 -21.33
N LEU A 82 5.40 -4.44 -22.62
CA LEU A 82 4.40 -5.39 -23.11
C LEU A 82 4.72 -6.82 -22.62
N PRO A 83 3.70 -7.65 -22.35
CA PRO A 83 2.27 -7.44 -22.65
C PRO A 83 1.51 -6.58 -21.63
N MET A 84 2.18 -6.03 -20.60
CA MET A 84 1.53 -5.17 -19.63
C MET A 84 1.23 -3.79 -20.21
N VAL A 85 0.03 -3.30 -19.90
CA VAL A 85 -0.43 -1.98 -20.34
C VAL A 85 -0.78 -1.11 -19.15
N THR A 86 -0.85 0.20 -19.39
CA THR A 86 -1.23 1.16 -18.36
C THR A 86 -2.66 0.92 -17.90
N ILE A 87 -2.92 1.25 -16.63
CA ILE A 87 -4.25 1.11 -16.04
C ILE A 87 -5.26 2.07 -16.66
N THR A 88 -6.54 1.73 -16.59
CA THR A 88 -7.64 2.54 -17.12
C THR A 88 -7.70 3.94 -16.50
N LYS A 89 -8.15 4.96 -17.25
CA LYS A 89 -8.31 6.34 -16.75
C LYS A 89 -9.17 6.42 -15.48
N LYS A 90 -10.23 5.61 -15.40
CA LYS A 90 -11.11 5.49 -14.23
C LYS A 90 -10.31 5.10 -12.97
N ASN A 91 -9.44 4.11 -13.08
CA ASN A 91 -8.64 3.62 -11.96
C ASN A 91 -7.46 4.56 -11.63
N GLN A 92 -6.90 5.24 -12.63
CA GLN A 92 -5.92 6.32 -12.41
C GLN A 92 -6.47 7.42 -11.49
N ILE A 93 -7.71 7.88 -11.75
CA ILE A 93 -8.38 8.90 -10.92
C ILE A 93 -8.58 8.39 -9.48
N ARG A 94 -9.00 7.12 -9.31
CA ARG A 94 -9.19 6.51 -7.98
C ARG A 94 -7.88 6.48 -7.18
N ILE A 95 -6.78 6.05 -7.81
CA ILE A 95 -5.46 6.04 -7.17
C ILE A 95 -5.03 7.46 -6.79
N LYS A 96 -5.10 8.42 -7.72
CA LYS A 96 -4.71 9.80 -7.47
C LYS A 96 -5.49 10.42 -6.30
N ASN A 97 -6.80 10.21 -6.25
CA ASN A 97 -7.64 10.74 -5.17
C ASN A 97 -7.31 10.11 -3.82
N LEU A 98 -7.03 8.79 -3.78
CA LEU A 98 -6.64 8.13 -2.54
C LEU A 98 -5.27 8.63 -2.05
N LEU A 99 -4.29 8.78 -2.93
CA LEU A 99 -2.97 9.28 -2.54
C LEU A 99 -3.05 10.70 -1.97
N LYS A 100 -3.87 11.58 -2.55
CA LYS A 100 -4.15 12.91 -1.98
C LYS A 100 -4.79 12.82 -0.60
N LYS A 101 -5.79 11.94 -0.43
CA LYS A 101 -6.47 11.72 0.87
C LYS A 101 -5.51 11.23 1.95
N LEU A 102 -4.49 10.46 1.57
CA LEU A 102 -3.44 9.97 2.46
C LEU A 102 -2.24 10.94 2.58
N SER A 103 -2.32 12.12 1.97
CA SER A 103 -1.24 13.12 1.93
C SER A 103 0.10 12.56 1.43
N LEU A 104 0.04 11.64 0.47
CA LEU A 104 1.22 11.07 -0.18
C LEU A 104 1.62 11.86 -1.44
N ILE A 105 0.68 12.58 -2.06
CA ILE A 105 0.89 13.49 -3.20
C ILE A 105 0.10 14.79 -3.01
#